data_AF-A0A1M3KHI9-F1
#
_entry.id   AF-A0A1M3KHI9-F1
#
_cell.length_a   1.000
_cell.length_b   1.000
_cell.length_c   1.000
_cell.angle_alpha   90.00
_cell.angle_beta   90.00
_cell.angle_gamma   90.00
#
_symmetry.space_group_name_H-M   'P 1'
#
loop_
_entity.id
_entity.type
_entity.pdbx_description
1 polymer ?
#
loop_
_entity_poly.entity_id
_entity_poly.type
_entity_poly.pdbx_seq_one_letter_code
_entity_poly.pdbx_strand_id
1 'polypeptide(L)' 'MMGFGMMGGMLVFWVIIIVLAVLLVKGLFNSNSNRSSDNARTAKQILNERYARGEITQEQYQMMVKDIH' A
#
# COMPACT_ATOMS: atom_id res chain seq x y z
N MET A 1 22.24 -45.03 -5.75
CA MET A 1 22.17 -43.57 -5.60
C MET A 1 20.84 -43.07 -6.16
N MET A 2 19.72 -43.27 -5.46
CA MET A 2 18.42 -42.69 -5.84
C MET A 2 17.61 -42.44 -4.56
N GLY A 3 17.76 -41.25 -3.98
CA GLY A 3 17.04 -40.85 -2.77
C GLY A 3 16.86 -39.34 -2.65
N PHE A 4 17.77 -38.56 -3.26
CA PHE A 4 17.69 -37.10 -3.27
C PHE A 4 16.66 -36.52 -4.25
N GLY A 5 16.29 -37.24 -5.32
CA GLY A 5 15.32 -36.76 -6.31
C GLY A 5 13.88 -36.68 -5.77
N MET A 6 13.49 -37.61 -4.89
CA MET A 6 12.13 -37.69 -4.37
C MET A 6 11.86 -36.66 -3.26
N MET A 7 12.89 -36.31 -2.48
CA MET A 7 12.82 -35.27 -1.44
C MET A 7 12.88 -33.86 -2.06
N GLY A 8 13.67 -33.67 -3.12
CA GLY A 8 13.80 -32.38 -3.82
C GLY A 8 12.52 -31.95 -4.55
N GLY A 9 11.82 -32.89 -5.20
CA GLY A 9 10.57 -32.58 -5.93
C GLY A 9 9.46 -32.06 -5.02
N MET A 10 9.35 -32.60 -3.79
CA MET A 10 8.37 -32.17 -2.81
C MET A 10 8.65 -30.76 -2.28
N LEU A 11 9.92 -30.41 -2.07
CA LEU A 11 10.32 -29.04 -1.68
C LEU A 11 10.02 -28.03 -2.78
N VAL A 12 10.31 -28.35 -4.05
CA VAL A 12 10.01 -27.45 -5.18
C VAL A 12 8.50 -27.21 -5.29
N PHE A 13 7.69 -28.25 -5.13
CA PHE A 13 6.23 -28.13 -5.12
C PHE A 13 5.73 -27.19 -4.02
N TRP A 14 6.25 -27.34 -2.79
CA TRP A 14 5.92 -26.44 -1.68
C TRP A 14 6.36 -25.00 -1.92
N VAL A 15 7.56 -24.78 -2.48
CA VAL A 15 8.04 -23.44 -2.83
C VAL A 15 7.11 -22.77 -3.84
N ILE A 16 6.65 -23.50 -4.86
CA ILE A 16 5.70 -22.98 -5.86
C ILE A 16 4.38 -22.56 -5.20
N ILE A 17 3.84 -23.38 -4.29
CA ILE A 17 2.62 -23.05 -3.54
C ILE A 17 2.82 -21.77 -2.70
N ILE A 18 3.95 -21.66 -1.98
CA ILE A 18 4.25 -20.47 -1.17
C ILE A 18 4.35 -19.23 -2.06
N VAL A 19 5.03 -19.32 -3.20
CA VAL A 19 5.15 -18.20 -4.15
C VAL A 19 3.78 -17.76 -4.65
N LEU A 20 2.91 -18.70 -5.03
CA LEU A 20 1.53 -18.40 -5.45
C LEU A 20 0.72 -17.73 -4.33
N ALA A 21 0.78 -18.26 -3.11
CA ALA A 21 0.12 -17.67 -1.95
C ALA A 21 0.61 -16.24 -1.68
N VAL A 22 1.93 -16.02 -1.71
CA VAL A 22 2.53 -14.70 -1.54
C VAL A 22 2.10 -13.75 -2.66
N LEU A 23 2.02 -14.19 -3.93
CA LEU A 23 1.57 -13.34 -5.03
C LEU A 23 0.09 -12.95 -4.90
N LEU A 24 -0.78 -13.87 -4.47
CA LEU A 24 -2.19 -13.59 -4.18
C LEU A 24 -2.33 -12.56 -3.06
N VAL A 25 -1.63 -12.78 -1.94
CA VAL A 25 -1.59 -11.85 -0.81
C VAL A 25 -1.03 -10.51 -1.28
N LYS A 26 0.11 -10.48 -1.96
CA LYS A 26 0.71 -9.23 -2.44
C LYS A 26 -0.19 -8.51 -3.44
N GLY A 27 -0.94 -9.21 -4.29
CA GLY A 27 -1.93 -8.60 -5.20
C GLY A 27 -3.08 -7.94 -4.44
N LEU A 28 -3.61 -8.60 -3.41
CA LEU A 28 -4.68 -8.04 -2.56
C LEU A 28 -4.18 -6.86 -1.70
N PHE A 29 -2.99 -6.98 -1.11
CA PHE A 29 -2.40 -5.94 -0.26
C PHE A 29 -1.82 -4.77 -1.09
N ASN A 30 -1.40 -4.98 -2.33
CA ASN A 30 -0.89 -3.92 -3.21
C ASN A 30 -2.02 -3.07 -3.83
N SER A 31 -3.26 -3.56 -3.85
CA SER A 31 -4.43 -2.68 -4.06
C SER A 31 -4.62 -1.68 -2.91
N ASN A 32 -4.01 -1.94 -1.74
CA ASN A 32 -4.09 -1.09 -0.57
C ASN A 32 -2.87 -0.16 -0.41
N SER A 33 -1.75 -0.42 -1.10
CA SER A 33 -0.57 0.47 -1.06
C SER A 33 -0.76 1.72 -1.93
N ASN A 34 -1.68 1.70 -2.90
CA ASN A 34 -2.10 2.91 -3.61
C ASN A 34 -2.96 3.85 -2.74
N ARG A 35 -3.44 3.38 -1.57
CA ARG A 35 -4.18 4.23 -0.63
C ARG A 35 -3.30 5.30 0.00
N SER A 36 -1.97 5.15 0.06
CA SER A 36 -1.13 6.22 0.62
C SER A 36 -1.17 7.48 -0.27
N SER A 37 -1.19 7.30 -1.59
CA SER A 37 -1.38 8.41 -2.54
C SER A 37 -2.82 8.95 -2.52
N ASP A 38 -3.83 8.08 -2.40
CA ASP A 38 -5.23 8.54 -2.29
C ASP A 38 -5.53 9.26 -0.98
N ASN A 39 -4.92 8.85 0.13
CA ASN A 39 -5.05 9.52 1.43
C ASN A 39 -4.43 10.93 1.38
N ALA A 40 -3.28 11.10 0.73
CA ALA A 40 -2.67 12.42 0.54
C ALA A 40 -3.50 13.33 -0.39
N ARG A 41 -4.11 12.77 -1.44
CA ARG A 41 -5.07 13.50 -2.30
C ARG A 41 -6.33 13.89 -1.53
N THR A 42 -6.86 12.98 -0.72
CA THR A 42 -8.04 13.22 0.13
C THR A 42 -7.75 14.30 1.19
N ALA A 43 -6.59 14.26 1.85
CA ALA A 43 -6.21 15.25 2.86
C ALA A 43 -6.10 16.67 2.27
N LYS A 44 -5.48 16.82 1.08
CA LYS A 44 -5.42 18.10 0.38
C LYS A 44 -6.80 18.60 -0.09
N GLN A 45 -7.69 17.70 -0.53
CA GLN A 45 -9.07 18.08 -0.88
C GLN A 45 -9.84 18.59 0.34
N ILE A 46 -9.75 17.91 1.48
CA ILE A 46 -10.40 18.34 2.73
C ILE A 46 -9.90 19.72 3.17
N LEU A 47 -8.59 19.97 3.07
CA LEU A 47 -7.98 21.27 3.36
C LEU A 47 -8.51 22.40 2.47
N ASN A 48 -8.58 22.16 1.16
CA ASN A 48 -9.10 23.14 0.20
C ASN A 48 -10.56 23.48 0.46
N GLU A 49 -11.40 22.48 0.77
CA GLU A 49 -12.81 22.70 1.03
C GLU A 49 -13.03 23.55 2.28
N ARG A 50 -12.29 23.28 3.36
CA ARG A 50 -12.36 24.08 4.60
C ARG A 50 -11.84 25.49 4.41
N TYR A 51 -10.80 25.67 3.59
CA TYR A 51 -10.28 27.00 3.26
C TYR A 51 -11.30 27.80 2.43
N ALA A 52 -11.95 27.17 1.44
CA ALA A 52 -12.99 27.80 0.63
C ALA A 52 -14.24 28.18 1.46
N ARG A 53 -14.55 27.37 2.48
CA ARG A 53 -15.59 27.69 3.48
C ARG A 53 -15.18 28.77 4.48
N GLY A 54 -13.91 29.16 4.53
CA GLY A 54 -13.37 30.12 5.50
C GLY A 54 -13.23 29.56 6.92
N GLU A 55 -13.34 28.25 7.10
CA GLU A 55 -13.21 27.58 8.41
C GLU A 55 -11.76 27.57 8.91
N ILE A 56 -10.79 27.68 7.99
CA ILE A 56 -9.35 27.75 8.28
C ILE A 56 -8.71 28.96 7.62
N THR A 57 -7.75 29.57 8.31
CA THR A 57 -6.97 30.69 7.79
C THR A 57 -5.88 30.20 6.84
N GLN A 58 -5.38 31.09 5.97
CA GLN A 58 -4.31 30.78 5.02
C GLN A 58 -3.04 30.23 5.71
N GLU A 59 -2.73 30.74 6.90
CA GLU A 59 -1.60 30.27 7.72
C GLU A 59 -1.77 28.81 8.18
N GLN A 60 -2.97 28.46 8.64
CA GLN A 60 -3.30 27.08 9.06
C GLN A 60 -3.27 26.13 7.85
N TYR A 61 -3.79 26.56 6.70
CA TYR A 61 -3.72 25.80 5.46
C TYR A 61 -2.27 25.51 5.05
N GLN A 62 -1.40 26.52 5.06
CA GLN A 62 0.02 26.38 4.71
C GLN A 62 0.76 25.42 5.65
N MET A 63 0.51 25.49 6.96
CA MET A 63 1.12 24.55 7.92
C MET A 63 0.71 23.11 7.65
N MET A 64 -0.58 22.84 7.45
CA MET A 64 -1.09 21.49 7.22
C MET A 64 -0.67 20.91 5.85
N VAL A 65 -0.59 21.75 4.81
CA VAL A 65 -0.10 21.30 3.49
C VAL A 65 1.38 20.92 3.54
N LYS A 66 2.16 21.62 4.35
CA LYS A 66 3.59 21.35 4.55
C LYS A 66 3.85 20.09 5.36
N ASP A 67 2.91 19.72 6.23
CA ASP A 67 2.95 18.50 7.06
C ASP A 67 2.57 17.23 6.28
N ILE A 68 1.81 17.39 5.18
CA ILE A 68 1.41 16.28 4.28
C ILE A 68 2.53 15.89 3.28
N HIS A 69 3.61 16.67 3.20
CA HIS A 69 4.72 16.47 2.25
C HIS A 69 5.97 15.95 2.94
#